data_AF-A0A7L3DAB4-F1
#
_entry.id   AF-A0A7L3DAB4-F1
#
_cell.length_a   1.000
_cell.length_b   1.000
_cell.length_c   1.000
_cell.angle_alpha   90.00
_cell.angle_beta   90.00
_cell.angle_gamma   90.00
#
_symmetry.space_group_name_H-M   'P 1'
#
loop_
_entity.id
_entity.type
_entity.pdbx_description
1 polymer ?
#
loop_
_entity_poly.entity_id
_entity_poly.type
_entity_poly.pdbx_seq_one_letter_code
_entity_poly.pdbx_strand_id
1 'polypeptide(L)'
;REQNSTKAEQVFAEVAKAIGEYPVDFRGARILTGNEEGSFGWITVNYLLETLIKFSFAEKWEHPQDTEVLGALDLGGASTQITFQPGVTIEDKNTSVFFRLYGTNYSLYTHSYLCYGQTQALKMLLAALHQGSPSAQQVSHPCYPKGYQENVTTAELYDSPCVPAPSTPSSARVLTVMGTGDPAACSAAIQKLFNFSCGANRTCGFNGVYQPPVRGQFFAFAGFYYTFHFLNLTSQQSLNEVSSTVQTFCKKNWTELVKTFPQQERHLHSYCSMAIYILTLLLDGYKFNEHTWSSIHFSQQVS
;
A
#
# COMPACT_ATOMS: atom_id res chain seq x y z
N ARG A 1 10.71 5.77 -12.06
CA ARG A 1 11.75 6.00 -13.08
C ARG A 1 12.18 4.63 -13.57
N GLU A 2 11.99 4.34 -14.86
CA GLU A 2 12.40 3.04 -15.42
C GLU A 2 13.91 2.85 -15.25
N GLN A 3 14.32 1.72 -14.68
CA GLN A 3 15.74 1.39 -14.56
C GLN A 3 16.36 0.95 -15.89
N ASN A 4 15.56 0.37 -16.78
CA ASN A 4 16.01 -0.12 -18.09
C ASN A 4 14.83 -0.14 -19.06
N SER A 5 14.68 0.93 -19.85
CA SER A 5 13.59 1.09 -20.81
C SER A 5 13.60 -0.01 -21.88
N THR A 6 14.77 -0.40 -22.38
CA THR A 6 14.91 -1.45 -23.41
C THR A 6 14.38 -2.80 -22.93
N LYS A 7 14.65 -3.19 -21.68
CA LYS A 7 14.09 -4.44 -21.12
C LYS A 7 12.58 -4.35 -20.94
N ALA A 8 12.06 -3.20 -20.50
CA ALA A 8 10.62 -3.00 -20.39
C ALA A 8 9.93 -3.13 -21.76
N GLU A 9 10.50 -2.51 -22.80
CA GLU A 9 10.03 -2.61 -24.18
C GLU A 9 10.03 -4.06 -24.69
N GLN A 10 11.07 -4.84 -24.40
CA GLN A 10 11.12 -6.27 -24.76
C GLN A 10 10.00 -7.07 -24.10
N VAL A 11 9.71 -6.82 -22.82
CA VAL A 11 8.58 -7.47 -22.14
C VAL A 11 7.26 -7.07 -22.80
N PHE A 12 7.04 -5.80 -23.14
CA PHE A 12 5.81 -5.38 -23.83
C PHE A 12 5.67 -5.97 -25.23
N ALA A 13 6.77 -6.16 -25.95
CA ALA A 13 6.76 -6.82 -27.26
C ALA A 13 6.29 -8.28 -27.14
N GLU A 14 6.81 -9.03 -26.16
CA GLU A 14 6.37 -10.41 -25.92
C GLU A 14 4.92 -10.49 -25.42
N VAL A 15 4.48 -9.56 -24.57
CA VAL A 15 3.08 -9.46 -24.14
C VAL A 15 2.15 -9.20 -25.34
N ALA A 16 2.51 -8.24 -26.19
CA ALA A 16 1.72 -7.89 -27.37
C ALA A 16 1.62 -9.07 -28.35
N LYS A 17 2.73 -9.79 -28.55
CA LYS A 17 2.76 -11.02 -29.36
C LYS A 17 1.84 -12.08 -28.77
N ALA A 18 1.99 -12.39 -27.48
CA ALA A 18 1.23 -13.44 -26.82
C ALA A 18 -0.27 -13.16 -26.82
N ILE A 19 -0.70 -11.92 -26.51
CA ILE A 19 -2.13 -11.56 -26.51
C ILE A 19 -2.68 -11.52 -27.95
N GLY A 20 -1.88 -11.09 -28.92
CA GLY A 20 -2.26 -11.04 -30.33
C GLY A 20 -2.55 -12.40 -30.96
N GLU A 21 -2.14 -13.50 -30.35
CA GLU A 21 -2.49 -14.87 -30.78
C GLU A 21 -3.94 -15.26 -30.43
N TYR A 22 -4.60 -14.50 -29.55
CA TYR A 22 -5.98 -14.75 -29.12
C TYR A 22 -6.98 -13.93 -29.95
N PRO A 23 -8.22 -14.41 -30.13
CA PRO A 23 -9.25 -13.72 -30.91
C PRO A 23 -9.89 -12.56 -30.13
N VAL A 24 -9.09 -11.57 -29.74
CA VAL A 24 -9.50 -10.37 -29.00
C VAL A 24 -9.07 -9.10 -29.73
N ASP A 25 -9.81 -8.00 -29.56
CA ASP A 25 -9.41 -6.67 -30.04
C ASP A 25 -8.32 -6.08 -29.12
N PHE A 26 -7.06 -6.51 -29.32
CA PHE A 26 -5.94 -6.05 -28.50
C PHE A 26 -5.59 -4.59 -28.80
N ARG A 27 -5.75 -3.72 -27.79
CA ARG A 27 -5.53 -2.26 -27.91
C ARG A 27 -4.19 -1.76 -27.38
N GLY A 28 -3.25 -2.67 -27.13
CA GLY A 28 -1.90 -2.35 -26.68
C GLY A 28 -1.64 -2.63 -25.20
N ALA A 29 -0.35 -2.67 -24.85
CA ALA A 29 0.15 -2.82 -23.49
C ALA A 29 1.01 -1.60 -23.15
N ARG A 30 0.79 -1.02 -21.96
CA ARG A 30 1.52 0.17 -21.50
C ARG A 30 1.65 0.18 -19.99
N ILE A 31 2.62 0.96 -19.49
CA ILE A 31 2.73 1.29 -18.06
C ILE A 31 1.74 2.42 -17.76
N LEU A 32 0.93 2.23 -16.71
CA LEU A 32 0.12 3.32 -16.15
C LEU A 32 1.01 4.25 -15.32
N THR A 33 0.78 5.55 -15.41
CA THR A 33 1.32 6.46 -14.41
C THR A 33 0.63 6.23 -13.06
N GLY A 34 1.31 6.58 -11.96
CA GLY A 34 0.71 6.42 -10.63
C GLY A 34 -0.59 7.24 -10.43
N ASN A 35 -0.70 8.40 -11.08
CA ASN A 35 -1.92 9.21 -11.05
C ASN A 35 -3.06 8.53 -11.83
N GLU A 36 -2.76 7.87 -12.96
CA GLU A 36 -3.76 7.08 -13.70
C GLU A 36 -4.24 5.89 -12.87
N GLU A 37 -3.32 5.14 -12.27
CA GLU A 37 -3.64 3.98 -11.42
C GLU A 37 -4.56 4.38 -10.26
N GLY A 38 -4.19 5.42 -9.51
CA GLY A 38 -5.02 5.93 -8.41
C GLY A 38 -6.38 6.46 -8.88
N SER A 39 -6.41 7.21 -10.00
CA SER A 39 -7.65 7.78 -10.55
C SER A 39 -8.61 6.71 -11.08
N PHE A 40 -8.11 5.69 -11.78
CA PHE A 40 -8.95 4.61 -12.28
C PHE A 40 -9.47 3.73 -11.15
N GLY A 41 -8.69 3.52 -10.08
CA GLY A 41 -9.17 2.89 -8.84
C GLY A 41 -10.33 3.68 -8.21
N TRP A 42 -10.19 5.00 -8.09
CA TRP A 42 -11.24 5.89 -7.60
C TRP A 42 -12.51 5.85 -8.45
N ILE A 43 -12.38 5.89 -9.79
CA ILE A 43 -13.53 5.78 -10.70
C ILE A 43 -14.23 4.43 -10.51
N THR A 44 -13.47 3.34 -10.40
CA THR A 44 -14.02 1.99 -10.21
C THR A 44 -14.86 1.90 -8.94
N VAL A 45 -14.32 2.37 -7.81
CA VAL A 45 -15.03 2.38 -6.52
C VAL A 45 -16.35 3.16 -6.62
N ASN A 46 -16.29 4.39 -7.13
CA ASN A 46 -17.45 5.27 -7.16
C ASN A 46 -18.48 4.89 -8.25
N TYR A 47 -18.04 4.24 -9.33
CA TYR A 47 -18.94 3.67 -10.32
C TYR A 47 -19.72 2.48 -9.75
N LEU A 48 -19.03 1.54 -9.09
CA LEU A 48 -19.67 0.34 -8.55
C LEU A 48 -20.57 0.64 -7.35
N LEU A 49 -20.25 1.66 -6.55
CA LEU A 49 -21.08 2.13 -5.44
C LEU A 49 -22.23 3.06 -5.88
N GLU A 50 -22.40 3.27 -7.19
CA GLU A 50 -23.41 4.18 -7.76
C GLU A 50 -23.34 5.62 -7.22
N THR A 51 -22.17 6.08 -6.74
CA THR A 51 -22.01 7.43 -6.19
C THR A 51 -21.74 8.48 -7.28
N LEU A 52 -21.28 8.07 -8.46
CA LEU A 52 -21.14 8.94 -9.62
C LEU A 52 -22.45 9.14 -10.38
N ILE A 53 -23.26 8.09 -10.45
CA ILE A 53 -24.52 8.06 -11.19
C ILE A 53 -25.33 6.86 -10.69
N LYS A 54 -26.66 7.01 -10.64
CA LYS A 54 -27.58 5.93 -10.26
C LYS A 54 -28.78 5.90 -11.21
N PHE A 55 -29.29 4.71 -11.50
CA PHE A 55 -30.54 4.56 -12.22
C PHE A 55 -31.73 4.71 -11.25
N SER A 56 -32.51 5.78 -11.41
CA SER A 56 -33.62 6.11 -10.53
C SER A 56 -34.85 5.23 -10.82
N PHE A 57 -35.78 5.18 -9.86
CA PHE A 57 -37.09 4.53 -10.04
C PHE A 57 -37.92 5.16 -11.17
N ALA A 58 -37.59 6.39 -11.59
CA ALA A 58 -38.21 7.06 -12.73
C ALA A 58 -37.57 6.64 -14.08
N GLU A 59 -36.80 5.55 -14.09
CA GLU A 59 -36.08 4.99 -15.24
C GLU A 59 -35.12 5.98 -15.90
N LYS A 60 -34.47 6.81 -15.08
CA LYS A 60 -33.53 7.83 -15.54
C LYS A 60 -32.22 7.74 -14.80
N TRP A 61 -31.14 7.98 -15.53
CA TRP A 61 -29.83 8.17 -14.94
C TRP A 61 -29.77 9.54 -14.27
N GLU A 62 -29.55 9.55 -12.96
CA GLU A 62 -29.53 10.75 -12.15
C GLU A 62 -28.27 10.80 -11.28
N HIS A 63 -27.80 12.01 -11.00
CA HIS A 63 -26.76 12.23 -10.00
C HIS A 63 -27.39 12.09 -8.62
N PRO A 64 -26.90 11.18 -7.75
CA PRO A 64 -27.40 11.07 -6.40
C PRO A 64 -27.20 12.39 -5.66
N GLN A 65 -28.30 13.07 -5.31
CA GLN A 65 -28.25 14.22 -4.42
C GLN A 65 -27.81 13.73 -3.03
N ASP A 66 -26.96 14.50 -2.36
CA ASP A 66 -26.45 14.23 -1.00
C ASP A 66 -25.58 12.96 -0.82
N THR A 67 -25.10 12.33 -1.90
CA THR A 67 -24.13 11.22 -1.81
C THR A 67 -22.71 11.74 -1.95
N GLU A 68 -21.88 11.54 -0.91
CA GLU A 68 -20.45 11.84 -1.00
C GLU A 68 -19.74 10.74 -1.80
N VAL A 69 -18.93 11.13 -2.77
CA VAL A 69 -17.97 10.23 -3.43
C VAL A 69 -16.92 9.76 -2.42
N LEU A 70 -16.57 8.48 -2.50
CA LEU A 70 -15.57 7.87 -1.64
C LEU A 70 -14.17 8.15 -2.16
N GLY A 71 -13.21 8.33 -1.26
CA GLY A 71 -11.79 8.16 -1.56
C GLY A 71 -11.44 6.70 -1.83
N ALA A 72 -10.31 6.47 -2.48
CA ALA A 72 -9.76 5.16 -2.79
C ALA A 72 -8.34 5.06 -2.22
N LEU A 73 -8.08 3.97 -1.49
CA LEU A 73 -6.76 3.61 -0.96
C LEU A 73 -6.36 2.25 -1.54
N ASP A 74 -5.29 2.24 -2.33
CA ASP A 74 -4.76 1.02 -2.95
C ASP A 74 -3.38 0.71 -2.36
N LEU A 75 -3.14 -0.56 -2.04
CA LEU A 75 -1.85 -1.05 -1.56
C LEU A 75 -1.42 -2.26 -2.40
N GLY A 76 -0.71 -1.95 -3.48
CA GLY A 76 -0.09 -2.93 -4.36
C GLY A 76 1.22 -3.50 -3.80
N GLY A 77 1.93 -4.27 -4.63
CA GLY A 77 3.23 -4.86 -4.26
C GLY A 77 4.38 -3.86 -4.29
N ALA A 78 4.35 -2.90 -5.23
CA ALA A 78 5.46 -1.96 -5.47
C ALA A 78 5.14 -0.50 -5.14
N SER A 79 3.86 -0.11 -5.12
CA SER A 79 3.39 1.22 -4.78
C SER A 79 2.12 1.16 -3.95
N THR A 80 1.75 2.30 -3.39
CA THR A 80 0.45 2.53 -2.74
C THR A 80 -0.08 3.88 -3.17
N GLN A 81 -1.40 3.97 -3.35
CA GLN A 81 -2.07 5.11 -3.93
C GLN A 81 -3.15 5.60 -2.98
N ILE A 82 -3.28 6.92 -2.90
CA ILE A 82 -4.38 7.62 -2.22
C ILE A 82 -5.00 8.58 -3.21
N THR A 83 -6.32 8.45 -3.43
CA THR A 83 -7.08 9.33 -4.33
C THR A 83 -8.41 9.72 -3.69
N PHE A 84 -8.71 11.01 -3.61
CA PHE A 84 -10.00 11.49 -3.07
C PHE A 84 -10.32 12.89 -3.55
N GLN A 85 -11.57 13.32 -3.39
CA GLN A 85 -11.97 14.70 -3.64
C GLN A 85 -11.77 15.54 -2.37
N PRO A 86 -10.77 16.44 -2.32
CA PRO A 86 -10.60 17.30 -1.17
C PRO A 86 -11.70 18.38 -1.15
N GLY A 87 -12.14 18.76 0.06
CA GLY A 87 -13.05 19.90 0.27
C GLY A 87 -12.36 21.26 0.21
N VAL A 88 -11.12 21.31 -0.26
CA VAL A 88 -10.24 22.48 -0.31
C VAL A 88 -9.51 22.52 -1.65
N THR A 89 -8.99 23.69 -2.02
CA THR A 89 -8.17 23.83 -3.23
C THR A 89 -6.89 23.00 -3.12
N ILE A 90 -6.59 22.23 -4.17
CA ILE A 90 -5.36 21.46 -4.29
C ILE A 90 -4.23 22.42 -4.65
N GLU A 91 -3.28 22.59 -3.73
CA GLU A 91 -2.17 23.53 -3.89
C GLU A 91 -1.11 23.02 -4.89
N ASP A 92 -0.83 21.71 -4.87
CA ASP A 92 0.12 21.08 -5.78
C ASP A 92 -0.59 20.52 -7.01
N LYS A 93 -0.49 21.23 -8.13
CA LYS A 93 -1.12 20.84 -9.40
C LYS A 93 -0.64 19.49 -9.93
N ASN A 94 0.55 19.01 -9.56
CA ASN A 94 1.03 17.67 -9.99
C ASN A 94 0.30 16.53 -9.29
N THR A 95 -0.34 16.83 -8.16
CA THR A 95 -1.20 15.90 -7.40
C THR A 95 -2.68 16.10 -7.69
N SER A 96 -3.03 17.00 -8.62
CA SER A 96 -4.41 17.28 -9.00
C SER A 96 -4.76 16.58 -10.30
N VAL A 97 -5.91 15.94 -10.35
CA VAL A 97 -6.50 15.41 -11.58
C VAL A 97 -7.94 15.90 -11.69
N PHE A 98 -8.31 16.31 -12.90
CA PHE A 98 -9.65 16.80 -13.21
C PHE A 98 -10.37 15.82 -14.14
N PHE A 99 -11.59 15.45 -13.77
CA PHE A 99 -12.49 14.66 -14.61
C PHE A 99 -13.84 15.34 -14.77
N ARG A 100 -14.45 15.15 -15.95
CA ARG A 100 -15.88 15.42 -16.14
C ARG A 100 -16.59 14.12 -16.40
N LEU A 101 -17.33 13.63 -15.40
CA LEU A 101 -18.03 12.35 -15.44
C LEU A 101 -19.53 12.60 -15.32
N TYR A 102 -20.29 12.08 -16.27
CA TYR A 102 -21.75 12.17 -16.32
C TYR A 102 -22.29 13.61 -16.24
N GLY A 103 -21.51 14.62 -16.65
CA GLY A 103 -21.89 16.03 -16.60
C GLY A 103 -21.36 16.80 -15.38
N THR A 104 -20.86 16.11 -14.36
CA THR A 104 -20.29 16.68 -13.12
C THR A 104 -18.77 16.78 -13.20
N ASN A 105 -18.22 17.89 -12.71
CA ASN A 105 -16.79 18.13 -12.65
C ASN A 105 -16.22 17.68 -11.31
N TYR A 106 -15.20 16.83 -11.34
CA TYR A 106 -14.48 16.31 -10.18
C TYR A 106 -13.04 16.80 -10.21
N SER A 107 -12.61 17.46 -9.13
CA SER A 107 -11.20 17.81 -8.90
C SER A 107 -10.68 16.91 -7.79
N LEU A 108 -9.81 15.97 -8.14
CA LEU A 108 -9.32 14.94 -7.25
C LEU A 108 -7.87 15.20 -6.88
N TYR A 109 -7.54 14.99 -5.61
CA TYR A 109 -6.16 14.76 -5.19
C TYR A 109 -5.83 13.30 -5.48
N THR A 110 -4.69 13.03 -6.10
CA THR A 110 -4.15 11.69 -6.29
C THR A 110 -2.64 11.70 -6.12
N HIS A 111 -2.12 10.68 -5.44
CA HIS A 111 -0.70 10.45 -5.37
C HIS A 111 -0.38 8.97 -5.27
N SER A 112 0.73 8.57 -5.90
CA SER A 112 1.27 7.22 -5.86
C SER A 112 2.66 7.22 -5.24
N TYR A 113 2.78 6.61 -4.06
CA TYR A 113 4.05 6.41 -3.39
C TYR A 113 4.74 5.16 -3.92
N LEU A 114 5.55 5.33 -4.96
CA LEU A 114 6.41 4.25 -5.47
C LEU A 114 7.38 3.79 -4.37
N CYS A 115 7.68 2.50 -4.34
CA CYS A 115 8.44 1.79 -3.30
C CYS A 115 7.71 1.56 -1.98
N TYR A 116 6.52 2.13 -1.79
CA TYR A 116 5.71 1.96 -0.58
C TYR A 116 4.57 0.92 -0.76
N GLY A 117 4.68 0.06 -1.77
CA GLY A 117 3.88 -1.17 -1.85
C GLY A 117 4.42 -2.27 -0.93
N GLN A 118 3.61 -3.29 -0.64
CA GLN A 118 3.89 -4.31 0.38
C GLN A 118 5.26 -4.99 0.21
N THR A 119 5.54 -5.50 -0.98
CA THR A 119 6.79 -6.23 -1.28
C THR A 119 8.01 -5.33 -1.13
N GLN A 120 7.91 -4.09 -1.62
CA GLN A 120 9.02 -3.15 -1.55
C GLN A 120 9.23 -2.59 -0.14
N ALA A 121 8.15 -2.35 0.62
CA ALA A 121 8.20 -1.95 2.02
C ALA A 121 8.88 -3.02 2.90
N LEU A 122 8.53 -4.30 2.73
CA LEU A 122 9.20 -5.41 3.41
C LEU A 122 10.68 -5.49 3.06
N LYS A 123 11.03 -5.26 1.79
CA LYS A 123 12.42 -5.27 1.33
C LYS A 123 13.23 -4.10 1.90
N MET A 124 12.65 -2.90 1.92
CA MET A 124 13.24 -1.71 2.56
C MET A 124 13.43 -1.93 4.06
N LEU A 125 12.45 -2.55 4.74
CA LEU A 125 12.56 -2.90 6.16
C LEU A 125 13.73 -3.85 6.42
N LEU A 126 13.80 -4.96 5.68
CA LEU A 126 14.89 -5.93 5.84
C LEU A 126 16.25 -5.30 5.55
N ALA A 127 16.35 -4.44 4.54
CA ALA A 127 17.58 -3.74 4.21
C ALA A 127 18.01 -2.73 5.28
N ALA A 128 17.06 -1.97 5.85
CA ALA A 128 17.33 -1.06 6.95
C ALA A 128 17.82 -1.81 8.20
N LEU A 129 17.21 -2.96 8.50
CA LEU A 129 17.63 -3.83 9.59
C LEU A 129 19.01 -4.45 9.34
N HIS A 130 19.30 -4.86 8.11
CA HIS A 130 20.62 -5.36 7.72
C HIS A 130 21.70 -4.29 7.89
N GLN A 131 21.46 -3.07 7.41
CA GLN A 131 22.42 -1.96 7.55
C GLN A 131 22.64 -1.55 9.00
N GLY A 132 21.62 -1.69 9.87
CA GLY A 132 21.71 -1.45 11.30
C GLY A 132 22.23 -2.64 12.12
N SER A 133 22.48 -3.80 11.50
CA SER A 133 22.90 -5.00 12.22
C SER A 133 24.39 -4.93 12.59
N PRO A 134 24.76 -5.33 13.83
CA PRO A 134 26.16 -5.48 14.20
C PRO A 134 26.84 -6.67 13.51
N SER A 135 26.05 -7.61 12.96
CA SER A 135 26.56 -8.79 12.25
C SER A 135 26.37 -8.65 10.75
N ALA A 136 27.42 -8.97 9.98
CA ALA A 136 27.39 -8.96 8.52
C ALA A 136 26.63 -10.14 7.88
N GLN A 137 26.18 -11.12 8.68
CA GLN A 137 25.52 -12.34 8.20
C GLN A 137 24.21 -12.65 8.92
N GLN A 138 23.91 -11.95 10.01
CA GLN A 138 22.69 -12.19 10.79
C GLN A 138 21.88 -10.90 10.89
N VAL A 139 20.58 -11.01 10.64
CA VAL A 139 19.65 -9.88 10.77
C VAL A 139 18.57 -10.25 11.78
N SER A 140 18.50 -9.48 12.86
CA SER A 140 17.42 -9.59 13.83
C SER A 140 16.21 -8.82 13.30
N HIS A 141 15.08 -9.51 13.10
CA HIS A 141 13.89 -8.95 12.49
C HIS A 141 12.75 -8.83 13.53
N PRO A 142 12.51 -7.64 14.11
CA PRO A 142 11.55 -7.49 15.20
C PRO A 142 10.11 -7.78 14.81
N CYS A 143 9.75 -7.55 13.54
CA CYS A 143 8.41 -7.81 13.05
C CYS A 143 8.15 -9.27 12.68
N TYR A 144 9.19 -10.10 12.54
CA TYR A 144 8.99 -11.52 12.27
C TYR A 144 8.76 -12.26 13.58
N PRO A 145 7.89 -13.29 13.57
CA PRO A 145 7.53 -13.98 14.79
C PRO A 145 8.73 -14.68 15.40
N LYS A 146 8.77 -14.72 16.74
CA LYS A 146 9.88 -15.33 17.46
C LYS A 146 10.04 -16.80 17.07
N GLY A 147 11.27 -17.18 16.74
CA GLY A 147 11.62 -18.54 16.31
C GLY A 147 11.45 -18.80 14.81
N TYR A 148 10.97 -17.83 14.02
CA TYR A 148 11.06 -17.90 12.56
C TYR A 148 12.50 -17.62 12.11
N GLN A 149 12.94 -18.35 11.09
CA GLN A 149 14.25 -18.17 10.47
C GLN A 149 14.16 -18.44 8.98
N GLU A 150 14.85 -17.61 8.21
CA GLU A 150 15.02 -17.80 6.77
C GLU A 150 16.40 -17.35 6.32
N ASN A 151 16.79 -17.80 5.13
CA ASN A 151 18.02 -17.38 4.48
C ASN A 151 17.67 -16.54 3.25
N VAL A 152 18.25 -15.34 3.16
CA VAL A 152 18.07 -14.41 2.06
C VAL A 152 19.44 -14.01 1.53
N THR A 153 19.63 -13.96 0.22
CA THR A 153 20.90 -13.50 -0.33
C THR A 153 20.97 -11.97 -0.40
N THR A 154 22.16 -11.40 -0.27
CA THR A 154 22.35 -9.95 -0.48
C THR A 154 21.99 -9.54 -1.92
N ALA A 155 22.17 -10.43 -2.89
CA ALA A 155 21.74 -10.20 -4.26
C ALA A 155 20.22 -10.02 -4.36
N GLU A 156 19.45 -10.93 -3.77
CA GLU A 156 17.98 -10.81 -3.71
C GLU A 156 17.56 -9.58 -2.91
N LEU A 157 18.20 -9.28 -1.78
CA LEU A 157 17.83 -8.13 -0.94
C LEU A 157 17.98 -6.78 -1.66
N TYR A 158 19.02 -6.64 -2.50
CA TYR A 158 19.38 -5.39 -3.16
C TYR A 158 19.08 -5.36 -4.67
N ASP A 159 18.27 -6.30 -5.18
CA ASP A 159 17.90 -6.36 -6.61
C ASP A 159 16.87 -5.28 -7.07
N SER A 160 16.43 -4.41 -6.15
CA SER A 160 15.32 -3.49 -6.39
C SER A 160 15.77 -2.03 -6.41
N PRO A 161 15.21 -1.17 -7.29
CA PRO A 161 15.42 0.28 -7.24
C PRO A 161 15.08 0.91 -5.89
N CYS A 162 14.18 0.28 -5.13
CA CYS A 162 13.71 0.78 -3.85
C CYS A 162 14.71 0.57 -2.71
N VAL A 163 15.72 -0.27 -2.94
CA VAL A 163 16.72 -0.63 -1.94
C VAL A 163 18.10 -0.50 -2.57
N PRO A 164 18.69 0.72 -2.59
CA PRO A 164 20.00 0.91 -3.19
C PRO A 164 21.05 0.03 -2.49
N ALA A 165 21.81 -0.71 -3.30
CA ALA A 165 22.89 -1.55 -2.81
C ALA A 165 23.94 -0.68 -2.09
N PRO A 166 24.56 -1.18 -1.00
CA PRO A 166 25.72 -0.53 -0.40
C PRO A 166 26.84 -0.37 -1.44
N SER A 167 27.64 0.69 -1.30
CA SER A 167 28.69 1.07 -2.26
C SER A 167 29.77 0.00 -2.49
N THR A 168 29.85 -1.01 -1.61
CA THR A 168 30.76 -2.14 -1.76
C THR A 168 30.05 -3.27 -2.52
N PRO A 169 30.63 -3.80 -3.61
CA PRO A 169 30.07 -4.94 -4.32
C PRO A 169 30.12 -6.15 -3.38
N SER A 170 29.02 -6.42 -2.69
CA SER A 170 28.91 -7.65 -1.92
C SER A 170 28.74 -8.79 -2.93
N SER A 171 29.66 -9.75 -2.94
CA SER A 171 29.35 -11.09 -3.43
C SER A 171 28.03 -11.56 -2.84
N ALA A 172 27.27 -12.41 -3.54
CA ALA A 172 25.99 -12.95 -3.04
C ALA A 172 26.22 -13.69 -1.71
N ARG A 173 26.13 -12.96 -0.59
CA ARG A 173 26.29 -13.48 0.76
C ARG A 173 24.92 -13.94 1.24
N VAL A 174 24.89 -15.07 1.93
CA VAL A 174 23.67 -15.55 2.58
C VAL A 174 23.55 -14.84 3.93
N LEU A 175 22.43 -14.15 4.12
CA LEU A 175 22.01 -13.55 5.38
C LEU A 175 21.02 -14.50 6.06
N THR A 176 21.21 -14.74 7.34
CA THR A 176 20.26 -15.46 8.18
C THR A 176 19.39 -14.46 8.92
N VAL A 177 18.11 -14.40 8.54
CA VAL A 177 17.12 -13.52 9.15
C VAL A 177 16.42 -14.27 10.28
N MET A 178 16.36 -13.67 11.47
CA MET A 178 15.80 -14.30 12.67
C MET A 178 14.71 -13.42 13.28
N GLY A 179 13.50 -13.96 13.41
CA GLY A 179 12.38 -13.26 14.02
C GLY A 179 12.50 -13.17 15.54
N THR A 180 12.19 -12.00 16.11
CA THR A 180 12.19 -11.79 17.57
C THR A 180 10.82 -11.53 18.18
N GLY A 181 9.80 -11.19 17.38
CA GLY A 181 8.43 -10.97 17.83
C GLY A 181 8.28 -9.78 18.78
N ASP A 182 8.94 -8.66 18.48
CA ASP A 182 8.90 -7.43 19.28
C ASP A 182 8.14 -6.33 18.51
N PRO A 183 6.84 -6.11 18.81
CA PRO A 183 6.05 -5.13 18.09
C PRO A 183 6.49 -3.68 18.33
N ALA A 184 7.08 -3.35 19.49
CA ALA A 184 7.55 -1.99 19.75
C ALA A 184 8.79 -1.67 18.91
N ALA A 185 9.75 -2.60 18.88
CA ALA A 185 10.92 -2.48 18.01
C ALA A 185 10.52 -2.54 16.52
N CYS A 186 9.49 -3.32 16.17
CA CYS A 186 8.95 -3.37 14.81
C CYS A 186 8.37 -2.02 14.38
N SER A 187 7.49 -1.41 15.18
CA SER A 187 6.95 -0.08 14.92
C SER A 187 8.05 0.95 14.72
N ALA A 188 9.06 0.96 15.60
CA ALA A 188 10.20 1.87 15.49
C ALA A 188 11.04 1.64 14.21
N ALA A 189 11.19 0.39 13.76
CA ALA A 189 11.90 0.07 12.52
C ALA A 189 11.09 0.50 11.28
N ILE A 190 9.78 0.28 11.27
CA ILE A 190 8.88 0.68 10.18
C ILE A 190 8.77 2.19 10.07
N GLN A 191 8.64 2.92 11.18
CA GLN A 191 8.58 4.38 11.17
C GLN A 191 9.80 5.03 10.51
N LYS A 192 11.00 4.41 10.61
CA LYS A 192 12.22 4.90 9.96
C LYS A 192 12.20 4.79 8.43
N LEU A 193 11.28 4.02 7.85
CA LEU A 193 11.10 3.95 6.40
C LEU A 193 10.44 5.21 5.83
N PHE A 194 9.87 6.05 6.69
CA PHE A 194 9.15 7.25 6.30
C PHE A 194 9.89 8.48 6.80
N ASN A 195 9.87 9.54 5.99
CA ASN A 195 10.20 10.88 6.48
C ASN A 195 8.89 11.66 6.69
N PHE A 196 8.46 11.78 7.94
CA PHE A 196 7.25 12.54 8.28
C PHE A 196 7.47 14.06 8.37
N SER A 197 8.68 14.55 8.11
CA SER A 197 8.96 15.98 8.08
C SER A 197 8.20 16.64 6.92
N CYS A 198 7.53 17.75 7.21
CA CYS A 198 6.83 18.57 6.23
C CYS A 198 7.39 20.00 6.29
N GLY A 199 7.52 20.65 5.13
CA GLY A 199 7.94 22.05 5.08
C GLY A 199 6.97 22.96 5.84
N ALA A 200 7.46 24.09 6.36
CA ALA A 200 6.63 25.05 7.09
C ALA A 200 5.43 25.49 6.24
N ASN A 201 4.25 25.59 6.85
CA ASN A 201 2.99 26.04 6.24
C ASN A 201 2.45 25.15 5.09
N ARG A 202 2.80 23.86 5.04
CA ARG A 202 2.22 22.90 4.09
C ARG A 202 1.58 21.73 4.82
N THR A 203 0.57 21.13 4.21
CA THR A 203 0.05 19.82 4.61
C THR A 203 0.74 18.74 3.76
N CYS A 204 1.27 17.71 4.41
CA CYS A 204 1.99 16.63 3.75
C CYS A 204 1.49 15.27 4.24
N GLY A 205 1.60 14.27 3.37
CA GLY A 205 1.58 12.89 3.81
C GLY A 205 2.91 12.53 4.46
N PHE A 206 3.83 12.02 3.65
CA PHE A 206 5.24 11.77 4.02
C PHE A 206 6.19 12.05 2.85
N ASN A 207 7.49 12.02 3.11
CA ASN A 207 8.58 12.34 2.19
C ASN A 207 8.46 13.73 1.52
N GLY A 208 7.90 14.70 2.26
CA GLY A 208 7.68 16.07 1.74
C GLY A 208 6.61 16.18 0.65
N VAL A 209 5.87 15.10 0.38
CA VAL A 209 4.78 15.09 -0.61
C VAL A 209 3.55 15.78 -0.02
N TYR A 210 3.03 16.76 -0.75
CA TYR A 210 1.78 17.43 -0.40
C TYR A 210 0.61 16.46 -0.30
N GLN A 211 -0.22 16.64 0.71
CA GLN A 211 -1.49 15.95 0.82
C GLN A 211 -2.47 16.85 1.57
N PRO A 212 -3.64 17.18 0.99
CA PRO A 212 -4.67 17.90 1.72
C PRO A 212 -5.22 17.04 2.87
N PRO A 213 -5.86 17.63 3.90
CA PRO A 213 -6.52 16.86 4.94
C PRO A 213 -7.50 15.84 4.35
N VAL A 214 -7.44 14.59 4.83
CA VAL A 214 -8.37 13.54 4.41
C VAL A 214 -9.81 13.95 4.76
N ARG A 215 -10.73 13.67 3.85
CA ARG A 215 -12.15 14.03 3.99
C ARG A 215 -13.01 12.95 3.35
N GLY A 216 -14.16 12.69 3.97
CA GLY A 216 -15.15 11.75 3.47
C GLY A 216 -14.83 10.30 3.83
N GLN A 217 -15.61 9.41 3.24
CA GLN A 217 -15.44 7.96 3.37
C GLN A 217 -14.38 7.46 2.38
N PHE A 218 -13.66 6.39 2.73
CA PHE A 218 -12.60 5.81 1.92
C PHE A 218 -12.83 4.31 1.74
N PHE A 219 -12.62 3.82 0.52
CA PHE A 219 -12.60 2.40 0.21
C PHE A 219 -11.14 1.94 0.11
N ALA A 220 -10.71 1.08 1.04
CA ALA A 220 -9.36 0.54 1.12
C ALA A 220 -9.35 -0.91 0.65
N PHE A 221 -8.60 -1.19 -0.43
CA PHE A 221 -8.61 -2.48 -1.11
C PHE A 221 -7.20 -3.04 -1.31
N ALA A 222 -7.11 -4.18 -2.00
CA ALA A 222 -5.87 -4.91 -2.23
C ALA A 222 -5.13 -5.22 -0.91
N GLY A 223 -3.86 -4.81 -0.78
CA GLY A 223 -3.03 -5.13 0.38
C GLY A 223 -3.59 -4.67 1.72
N PHE A 224 -4.35 -3.57 1.73
CA PHE A 224 -5.06 -3.11 2.93
C PHE A 224 -6.07 -4.16 3.40
N TYR A 225 -6.94 -4.61 2.49
CA TYR A 225 -7.97 -5.60 2.78
C TYR A 225 -7.37 -6.94 3.18
N TYR A 226 -6.47 -7.53 2.38
CA TYR A 226 -6.03 -8.91 2.64
C TYR A 226 -5.28 -9.06 3.98
N THR A 227 -4.49 -8.05 4.37
CA THR A 227 -3.77 -8.06 5.65
C THR A 227 -4.74 -7.97 6.82
N PHE A 228 -5.69 -7.02 6.79
CA PHE A 228 -6.64 -6.84 7.88
C PHE A 228 -7.71 -7.92 7.91
N HIS A 229 -8.11 -8.46 6.77
CA HIS A 229 -9.04 -9.59 6.68
C HIS A 229 -8.45 -10.83 7.38
N PHE A 230 -7.17 -11.14 7.15
CA PHE A 230 -6.49 -12.22 7.85
C PHE A 230 -6.53 -12.05 9.38
N LEU A 231 -6.42 -10.81 9.87
CA LEU A 231 -6.51 -10.48 11.30
C LEU A 231 -7.93 -10.31 11.82
N ASN A 232 -8.95 -10.50 10.97
CA ASN A 232 -10.36 -10.24 11.27
C ASN A 232 -10.62 -8.77 11.68
N LEU A 233 -9.99 -7.81 11.00
CA LEU A 233 -10.01 -6.36 11.28
C LEU A 233 -10.72 -5.53 10.17
N THR A 234 -11.61 -6.16 9.41
CA THR A 234 -12.36 -5.50 8.31
C THR A 234 -13.79 -5.12 8.68
N SER A 235 -14.19 -5.31 9.94
CA SER A 235 -15.57 -5.13 10.42
C SER A 235 -15.77 -3.80 11.15
N GLN A 236 -15.08 -2.74 10.70
CA GLN A 236 -15.12 -1.39 11.28
C GLN A 236 -14.80 -1.31 12.79
N GLN A 237 -13.86 -2.14 13.24
CA GLN A 237 -13.35 -2.07 14.61
C GLN A 237 -12.74 -0.70 14.93
N SER A 238 -12.79 -0.32 16.21
CA SER A 238 -12.13 0.90 16.67
C SER A 238 -10.62 0.84 16.46
N LEU A 239 -9.98 2.01 16.31
CA LEU A 239 -8.52 2.09 16.15
C LEU A 239 -7.76 1.44 17.32
N ASN A 240 -8.31 1.53 18.54
CA ASN A 240 -7.73 0.91 19.73
C ASN A 240 -7.78 -0.62 19.65
N GLU A 241 -8.92 -1.17 19.23
CA GLU A 241 -9.09 -2.61 19.04
C GLU A 241 -8.13 -3.14 17.97
N VAL A 242 -8.06 -2.46 16.81
CA VAL A 242 -7.15 -2.78 15.71
C VAL A 242 -5.70 -2.78 16.21
N SER A 243 -5.28 -1.71 16.89
CA SER A 243 -3.94 -1.59 17.44
C SER A 243 -3.63 -2.70 18.45
N SER A 244 -4.57 -3.02 19.35
CA SER A 244 -4.38 -4.06 20.36
C SER A 244 -4.28 -5.47 19.75
N THR A 245 -5.07 -5.75 18.71
CA THR A 245 -5.05 -7.01 17.96
C THR A 245 -3.72 -7.19 17.23
N VAL A 246 -3.25 -6.15 16.53
CA VAL A 246 -1.94 -6.17 15.84
C VAL A 246 -0.80 -6.38 16.84
N GLN A 247 -0.79 -5.63 17.94
CA GLN A 247 0.22 -5.77 19.00
C GLN A 247 0.24 -7.19 19.60
N THR A 248 -0.93 -7.79 19.81
CA THR A 248 -1.06 -9.15 20.34
C THR A 248 -0.59 -10.20 19.34
N PHE A 249 -0.99 -10.05 18.07
CA PHE A 249 -0.60 -10.96 17.00
C PHE A 249 0.93 -11.00 16.81
N CYS A 250 1.58 -9.83 16.81
CA CYS A 250 3.02 -9.69 16.64
C CYS A 250 3.88 -10.36 17.72
N LYS A 251 3.30 -10.66 18.89
CA LYS A 251 3.99 -11.35 19.99
C LYS A 251 3.93 -12.87 19.90
N LYS A 252 3.16 -13.42 18.95
CA LYS A 252 3.03 -14.87 18.77
C LYS A 252 4.32 -15.50 18.25
N ASN A 253 4.59 -16.72 18.70
CA ASN A 253 5.74 -17.49 18.25
C ASN A 253 5.45 -18.19 16.92
N TRP A 254 6.48 -18.49 16.13
CA TRP A 254 6.34 -19.14 14.83
C TRP A 254 5.58 -20.48 14.91
N THR A 255 5.95 -21.35 15.88
CA THR A 255 5.31 -22.66 16.07
C THR A 255 3.80 -22.54 16.37
N GLU A 256 3.40 -21.50 17.12
CA GLU A 256 1.99 -21.24 17.43
C GLU A 256 1.23 -20.79 16.18
N LEU A 257 1.83 -19.88 15.39
CA LEU A 257 1.23 -19.36 14.17
C LEU A 257 1.01 -20.45 13.13
N VAL A 258 2.02 -21.29 12.86
CA VAL A 258 1.90 -22.40 11.88
C VAL A 258 0.85 -23.40 12.32
N LYS A 259 0.76 -23.71 13.62
CA LYS A 259 -0.28 -24.60 14.16
C LYS A 259 -1.68 -24.02 14.00
N THR A 260 -1.83 -22.71 14.16
CA THR A 260 -3.14 -22.03 14.13
C THR A 260 -3.60 -21.77 12.70
N PHE A 261 -2.66 -21.46 11.79
CA PHE A 261 -2.96 -21.01 10.42
C PHE A 261 -2.14 -21.78 9.35
N PRO A 262 -2.18 -23.12 9.33
CA PRO A 262 -1.30 -23.91 8.47
C PRO A 262 -1.44 -23.59 6.97
N GLN A 263 -2.64 -23.19 6.53
CA GLN A 263 -2.91 -22.84 5.14
C GLN A 263 -2.22 -21.54 4.68
N GLN A 264 -1.76 -20.70 5.60
CA GLN A 264 -1.16 -19.40 5.31
C GLN A 264 0.36 -19.38 5.53
N GLU A 265 0.98 -20.53 5.84
CA GLU A 265 2.38 -20.64 6.31
C GLU A 265 3.36 -19.79 5.49
N ARG A 266 3.24 -19.80 4.16
CA ARG A 266 4.09 -19.01 3.24
C ARG A 266 4.13 -17.52 3.54
N HIS A 267 3.05 -16.94 4.06
CA HIS A 267 2.92 -15.50 4.28
C HIS A 267 2.90 -15.13 5.78
N LEU A 268 2.78 -16.11 6.68
CA LEU A 268 2.57 -15.90 8.11
C LEU A 268 3.62 -15.00 8.77
N HIS A 269 4.88 -15.16 8.38
CA HIS A 269 5.99 -14.42 8.97
C HIS A 269 5.89 -12.90 8.70
N SER A 270 5.19 -12.49 7.64
CA SER A 270 5.11 -11.10 7.18
C SER A 270 3.89 -10.32 7.68
N TYR A 271 2.84 -10.98 8.18
CA TYR A 271 1.59 -10.30 8.55
C TYR A 271 1.77 -9.26 9.66
N CYS A 272 2.63 -9.53 10.65
CA CYS A 272 2.94 -8.54 11.69
C CYS A 272 3.59 -7.29 11.08
N SER A 273 4.61 -7.48 10.24
CA SER A 273 5.26 -6.38 9.51
C SER A 273 4.25 -5.56 8.72
N MET A 274 3.37 -6.22 7.96
CA MET A 274 2.40 -5.53 7.11
C MET A 274 1.29 -4.85 7.89
N ALA A 275 0.82 -5.43 8.99
CA ALA A 275 -0.21 -4.82 9.81
C ALA A 275 0.30 -3.55 10.52
N ILE A 276 1.53 -3.59 11.07
CA ILE A 276 2.17 -2.39 11.63
C ILE A 276 2.45 -1.37 10.53
N TYR A 277 2.93 -1.81 9.35
CA TYR A 277 3.15 -0.93 8.20
C TYR A 277 1.89 -0.20 7.75
N ILE A 278 0.76 -0.91 7.63
CA ILE A 278 -0.53 -0.31 7.26
C ILE A 278 -0.97 0.71 8.29
N LEU A 279 -0.84 0.42 9.59
CA LEU A 279 -1.18 1.39 10.65
C LEU A 279 -0.30 2.63 10.56
N THR A 280 1.02 2.48 10.40
CA THR A 280 1.94 3.62 10.21
C THR A 280 1.60 4.40 8.94
N LEU A 281 1.32 3.71 7.82
CA LEU A 281 0.95 4.36 6.56
C LEU A 281 -0.35 5.17 6.69
N LEU A 282 -1.39 4.61 7.31
CA LEU A 282 -2.69 5.28 7.45
C LEU A 282 -2.61 6.45 8.45
N LEU A 283 -2.02 6.23 9.62
CA LEU A 283 -2.02 7.20 10.72
C LEU A 283 -0.94 8.25 10.55
N ASP A 284 0.32 7.83 10.39
CA ASP A 284 1.45 8.73 10.29
C ASP A 284 1.67 9.21 8.86
N GLY A 285 1.41 8.37 7.85
CA GLY A 285 1.56 8.71 6.44
C GLY A 285 0.40 9.55 5.92
N TYR A 286 -0.81 8.99 5.87
CA TYR A 286 -2.00 9.61 5.30
C TYR A 286 -2.77 10.49 6.28
N LYS A 287 -2.32 10.57 7.54
CA LYS A 287 -2.88 11.47 8.57
C LYS A 287 -4.33 11.15 8.95
N PHE A 288 -4.75 9.89 8.82
CA PHE A 288 -5.93 9.42 9.52
C PHE A 288 -5.67 9.43 11.04
N ASN A 289 -6.71 9.62 11.83
CA ASN A 289 -6.61 9.68 13.28
C ASN A 289 -7.87 9.06 13.92
N GLU A 290 -7.97 9.08 15.25
CA GLU A 290 -9.12 8.49 15.97
C GLU A 290 -10.48 8.98 15.46
N HIS A 291 -10.59 10.23 15.00
CA HIS A 291 -11.84 10.82 14.51
C HIS A 291 -12.15 10.46 13.05
N THR A 292 -11.13 10.16 12.24
CA THR A 292 -11.29 9.82 10.82
C THR A 292 -11.12 8.33 10.53
N TRP A 293 -10.71 7.52 11.51
CA TRP A 293 -10.51 6.08 11.35
C TRP A 293 -11.77 5.35 10.88
N SER A 294 -12.92 5.69 11.45
CA SER A 294 -14.21 5.09 11.10
C SER A 294 -14.67 5.40 9.67
N SER A 295 -13.99 6.31 8.97
CA SER A 295 -14.31 6.59 7.56
C SER A 295 -13.65 5.64 6.57
N ILE A 296 -12.78 4.72 7.02
CA ILE A 296 -12.09 3.75 6.17
C ILE A 296 -12.84 2.41 6.15
N HIS A 297 -13.23 1.97 4.95
CA HIS A 297 -13.88 0.68 4.70
C HIS A 297 -12.90 -0.26 4.02
N PHE A 298 -12.47 -1.31 4.72
CA PHE A 298 -11.58 -2.32 4.18
C PHE A 298 -12.38 -3.41 3.48
N SER A 299 -12.34 -3.49 2.15
CA SER A 299 -13.11 -4.49 1.39
C SER A 299 -12.38 -4.98 0.13
N GLN A 300 -12.66 -6.23 -0.26
CA GLN A 300 -12.16 -6.85 -1.49
C GLN A 300 -12.98 -6.46 -2.72
N GLN A 301 -14.28 -6.30 -2.52
CA GLN A 301 -15.28 -6.15 -3.58
C GLN A 301 -16.27 -5.07 -3.17
N VAL A 302 -16.72 -4.33 -4.16
CA VAL A 302 -17.86 -3.42 -4.01
C VAL A 302 -19.12 -4.26 -4.21
N SER A 303 -20.00 -4.28 -3.21
CA SER A 303 -21.28 -5.01 -3.20
C SER A 303 -22.44 -4.06 -3.04
#